data_AF-A0A3A8IYQ7-F1
#
_entry.id   AF-A0A3A8IYQ7-F1
#
_cell.length_a   1.000
_cell.length_b   1.000
_cell.length_c   1.000
_cell.angle_alpha   90.00
_cell.angle_beta   90.00
_cell.angle_gamma   90.00
#
_symmetry.space_group_name_H-M   'P 1'
#
loop_
_entity.id
_entity.type
_entity.pdbx_description
1 polymer ?
#
loop_
_entity_poly.entity_id
_entity_poly.type
_entity_poly.pdbx_seq_one_letter_code
_entity_poly.pdbx_strand_id
1 'polypeptide(L)'
;MRFAYDQRLSPAEQRISRRSDAVTEVPLRTSATPRPGVEAVREALLHTEGFFQRESSLFGQRVPPPAGSERREAADTGKWSTSTRRGRR
;
A
#
# COMPACT_ATOMS: atom_id res chain seq x y z
N MET A 1 -5.82 -0.14 9.59
CA MET A 1 -4.97 -0.75 8.53
C MET A 1 -3.66 -1.21 9.19
N ARG A 2 -2.83 -2.07 8.58
CA ARG A 2 -1.54 -2.46 9.20
C ARG A 2 -0.39 -2.14 8.26
N PHE A 3 0.44 -1.17 8.64
CA PHE A 3 1.56 -0.73 7.85
C PHE A 3 2.85 -1.41 8.30
N ALA A 4 3.82 -1.56 7.41
CA ALA A 4 5.10 -2.20 7.74
C ALA A 4 5.87 -1.45 8.83
N TYR A 5 5.67 -0.13 8.96
CA TYR A 5 6.34 0.68 9.98
C TYR A 5 5.83 0.40 11.41
N ASP A 6 4.61 -0.13 11.58
CA ASP A 6 4.03 -0.45 12.90
C ASP A 6 4.89 -1.47 13.67
N GLN A 7 5.66 -2.29 12.97
CA GLN A 7 6.54 -3.30 13.56
C GLN A 7 7.76 -2.69 14.27
N ARG A 8 8.11 -1.44 13.94
CA ARG A 8 9.24 -0.73 14.56
C ARG A 8 8.84 0.04 15.82
N LEU A 9 7.53 0.17 16.07
CA LEU A 9 6.99 0.88 17.21
C LEU A 9 7.01 0.00 18.47
N SER A 10 7.31 0.62 19.61
CA SER A 10 7.16 -0.01 20.91
C SER A 10 5.70 -0.42 21.17
N PRO A 11 5.44 -1.35 22.10
CA PRO A 11 4.06 -1.74 22.43
C PRO A 11 3.18 -0.58 22.92
N ALA A 12 3.76 0.47 23.51
CA ALA A 12 3.03 1.67 23.92
C ALA A 12 2.62 2.51 22.70
N GLU A 13 3.53 2.74 21.76
CA GLU A 13 3.27 3.48 20.53
C GLU A 13 2.29 2.75 19.60
N GLN A 14 2.37 1.42 19.52
CA GLN A 14 1.39 0.64 18.76
C GLN A 14 -0.03 0.78 19.31
N ARG A 15 -0.19 0.92 20.63
CA ARG A 15 -1.52 1.18 21.23
C ARG A 15 -2.05 2.55 20.83
N ILE A 16 -1.17 3.56 20.76
CA ILE A 16 -1.51 4.90 20.29
C ILE A 16 -1.88 4.86 18.81
N SER A 17 -1.06 4.23 17.95
CA SER A 17 -1.33 4.07 16.52
C SER A 17 -2.71 3.43 16.25
N ARG A 18 -3.00 2.31 16.93
CA ARG A 18 -4.32 1.64 16.83
C ARG A 18 -5.49 2.51 17.28
N ARG A 19 -5.28 3.40 18.27
CA ARG A 19 -6.32 4.33 18.73
C ARG A 19 -6.50 5.48 17.74
N SER A 20 -5.42 5.94 17.11
CA SER A 20 -5.45 6.98 16.08
C SER A 20 -6.24 6.53 14.85
N ASP A 21 -6.19 5.25 14.48
CA ASP A 21 -7.01 4.68 13.39
C ASP A 21 -8.53 4.88 13.59
N ALA A 22 -8.99 5.10 14.83
CA ALA A 22 -10.39 5.36 15.14
C ALA A 22 -10.80 6.84 15.02
N VAL A 23 -9.83 7.75 14.85
CA VAL A 23 -10.09 9.19 14.71
C VAL A 23 -10.46 9.49 13.26
N THR A 24 -11.71 9.83 13.01
CA THR A 24 -12.21 10.17 11.67
C THR A 24 -12.10 11.65 11.35
N GLU A 25 -12.12 12.52 12.37
CA GLU A 25 -12.14 13.97 12.23
C GLU A 25 -11.31 14.63 13.32
N VAL A 26 -10.60 15.71 12.96
CA VAL A 26 -9.85 16.54 13.89
C VAL A 26 -10.26 18.00 13.64
N PRO A 27 -11.03 18.64 14.54
CA PRO A 27 -11.46 20.01 14.34
C PRO A 27 -10.26 20.97 14.43
N LEU A 28 -10.07 21.78 13.40
CA LEU A 28 -9.06 22.81 13.38
C LEU A 28 -9.63 24.11 13.95
N ARG A 29 -8.94 24.71 14.93
CA ARG A 29 -9.33 26.01 15.50
C ARG A 29 -9.32 27.13 14.46
N THR A 30 -8.48 27.00 13.44
CA THR A 30 -8.41 27.91 12.30
C THR A 30 -8.05 27.07 11.08
N SER A 31 -8.97 26.95 10.13
CA SER A 31 -8.69 26.28 8.86
C SER A 31 -8.11 27.30 7.87
N ALA A 32 -6.81 27.23 7.60
CA ALA A 32 -6.28 27.87 6.40
C ALA A 32 -6.79 27.10 5.18
N THR A 33 -7.18 27.82 4.12
CA THR A 33 -7.63 27.20 2.87
C THR A 33 -6.51 26.31 2.31
N PRO A 34 -6.72 24.99 2.16
CA PRO A 34 -5.67 24.07 1.71
C PRO A 34 -5.22 24.29 0.26
N ARG A 35 -6.05 24.96 -0.54
CA ARG A 35 -5.74 25.34 -1.92
C ARG A 35 -5.02 26.69 -1.89
N PRO A 36 -3.69 26.67 -1.82
CA PRO A 36 -2.86 26.39 -3.00
C PRO A 36 -1.96 25.15 -2.90
N GLY A 37 -1.68 24.66 -1.69
CA GLY A 37 -0.74 23.55 -1.47
C GLY A 37 -1.19 22.23 -2.07
N VAL A 38 -2.50 21.94 -2.01
CA VAL A 38 -3.08 20.71 -2.61
C VAL A 38 -2.93 20.71 -4.13
N GLU A 39 -3.08 21.86 -4.78
CA GLU A 39 -2.90 21.97 -6.25
C GLU A 39 -1.42 21.80 -6.61
N ALA A 40 -0.50 22.38 -5.84
CA ALA A 40 0.94 22.17 -6.04
C ALA A 40 1.34 20.68 -5.93
N VAL A 41 0.77 19.95 -4.95
CA VAL A 41 1.00 18.50 -4.81
C VAL A 41 0.35 17.73 -5.96
N ARG A 42 -0.86 18.09 -6.38
CA ARG A 42 -1.54 17.47 -7.54
C ARG A 42 -0.73 17.63 -8.82
N GLU A 43 -0.25 18.83 -9.12
CA GLU A 43 0.60 19.08 -10.28
C GLU A 43 1.91 18.30 -10.19
N ALA A 44 2.58 18.30 -9.04
CA ALA A 44 3.79 17.51 -8.83
C ALA A 44 3.56 16.01 -9.09
N LEU A 45 2.44 15.45 -8.61
CA LEU A 45 2.10 14.06 -8.83
C LEU A 45 1.83 13.75 -10.31
N LEU A 46 1.09 14.60 -11.02
CA LEU A 46 0.83 14.46 -12.46
C LEU A 46 2.12 14.49 -13.29
N HIS A 47 3.09 15.33 -12.91
CA HIS A 47 4.39 15.38 -13.57
C HIS A 47 5.29 14.17 -13.26
N THR A 48 5.07 13.50 -12.13
CA THR A 48 5.83 12.29 -11.76
C THR A 48 5.26 10.98 -12.31
N GLU A 49 4.02 10.97 -12.79
CA GLU A 49 3.37 9.80 -13.41
C GLU A 49 4.29 9.23 -14.52
N GLY A 50 4.60 10.03 -15.52
CA GLY A 50 5.46 9.64 -16.64
C GLY A 50 6.92 9.34 -16.27
N PHE A 51 7.39 9.80 -15.11
CA PHE A 51 8.69 9.43 -14.56
C PHE A 51 8.63 8.03 -13.96
N PHE A 52 7.63 7.72 -13.14
CA PHE A 52 7.45 6.39 -12.55
C PHE A 52 7.28 5.30 -13.61
N GLN A 53 6.53 5.54 -14.69
CA GLN A 53 6.40 4.56 -15.77
C GLN A 53 7.71 4.32 -16.54
N ARG A 54 8.49 5.37 -16.82
CA ARG A 54 9.78 5.23 -17.50
C ARG A 54 10.79 4.48 -16.64
N GLU A 55 10.93 4.90 -15.38
CA GLU A 55 11.89 4.31 -14.46
C GLU A 55 11.51 2.86 -14.11
N SER A 56 10.23 2.56 -13.83
CA SER A 56 9.79 1.18 -13.55
C SER A 56 10.01 0.23 -14.74
N SER A 57 9.81 0.68 -15.98
CA SER A 57 10.13 -0.08 -17.19
C SER A 57 11.64 -0.35 -17.30
N LEU A 58 12.46 0.66 -17.01
CA LEU A 58 13.92 0.54 -17.01
C LEU A 58 14.43 -0.37 -15.89
N PHE A 59 13.81 -0.35 -14.71
CA PHE A 59 14.07 -1.31 -13.65
C PHE A 59 13.69 -2.73 -14.07
N GLY A 60 12.55 -2.95 -14.70
CA GLY A 60 12.15 -4.27 -15.21
C GLY A 60 13.12 -4.83 -16.25
N GLN A 61 13.75 -3.97 -17.06
CA GLN A 61 14.80 -4.38 -18.00
C GLN A 61 16.14 -4.72 -17.31
N ARG A 62 16.45 -4.07 -16.19
CA ARG A 62 17.71 -4.26 -15.45
C ARG A 62 17.65 -5.36 -14.40
N VAL A 63 16.45 -5.70 -13.93
CA VAL A 63 16.24 -6.79 -12.97
C VAL A 63 16.19 -8.11 -13.74
N PRO A 64 17.13 -9.03 -13.51
CA PRO A 64 17.06 -10.35 -14.14
C PRO A 64 15.76 -11.05 -13.71
N PRO A 65 15.13 -11.83 -14.60
CA PRO A 65 13.90 -12.53 -14.27
C PRO A 65 14.13 -13.41 -13.02
N PRO A 66 13.15 -13.50 -12.11
CA PRO A 66 13.28 -14.36 -10.94
C PRO A 66 13.54 -15.79 -11.43
N ALA A 67 14.65 -16.39 -10.98
CA ALA A 67 14.99 -17.76 -11.30
C ALA A 67 13.85 -18.68 -10.82
N GLY A 68 13.01 -19.15 -11.74
CA GLY A 68 11.88 -20.03 -11.43
C GLY A 68 10.62 -19.89 -12.30
N SER A 69 10.58 -19.02 -13.32
CA SER A 69 9.38 -18.87 -14.17
C SER A 69 9.28 -19.87 -15.34
N GLU A 70 9.84 -21.07 -15.19
CA GLU A 70 9.52 -22.18 -16.11
C GLU A 70 8.60 -23.17 -15.41
N ARG A 71 7.41 -23.34 -16.01
CA ARG A 71 6.45 -24.44 -15.81
C ARG A 71 5.39 -24.28 -14.71
N ARG A 72 4.43 -23.37 -14.92
CA ARG A 72 3.02 -23.53 -14.50
C ARG A 72 2.05 -22.89 -15.51
N GLU A 73 2.23 -23.25 -16.78
CA GLU A 73 1.16 -23.17 -17.77
C GLU A 73 0.62 -24.59 -17.93
N ALA A 74 -0.70 -24.76 -17.86
CA ALA A 74 -1.44 -26.03 -17.73
C ALA A 74 -1.64 -26.57 -16.30
N ALA A 75 -2.44 -25.87 -15.48
CA ALA A 75 -3.48 -26.52 -14.67
C ALA A 75 -4.48 -25.49 -14.13
N ASP A 76 -5.72 -25.69 -14.56
CA ASP A 76 -6.93 -25.53 -13.76
C ASP A 76 -7.57 -24.12 -13.67
N THR A 77 -8.31 -23.82 -14.73
CA THR A 77 -9.55 -23.04 -14.67
C THR A 77 -10.51 -23.66 -13.64
N GLY A 78 -10.55 -23.16 -12.41
CA GLY A 78 -11.52 -23.70 -11.46
C GLY A 78 -11.51 -23.10 -10.06
N LYS A 79 -12.41 -22.14 -9.86
CA LYS A 79 -13.14 -21.89 -8.59
C LYS A 79 -12.31 -21.49 -7.36
N TRP A 80 -12.39 -20.20 -7.01
CA TRP A 80 -12.14 -19.73 -5.64
C TRP A 80 -13.08 -20.47 -4.67
N SER A 81 -12.55 -21.51 -4.00
CA SER A 81 -13.26 -22.25 -2.96
C SER A 81 -12.78 -21.74 -1.60
N THR A 82 -13.58 -20.90 -0.96
CA THR A 82 -13.44 -20.54 0.45
C THR A 82 -13.79 -21.74 1.32
N SER A 83 -12.78 -22.44 1.80
CA SER A 83 -12.94 -23.48 2.82
C SER A 83 -11.79 -23.43 3.81
N THR A 84 -12.03 -22.88 4.99
CA THR A 84 -11.41 -23.41 6.20
C THR A 84 -12.50 -23.72 7.22
N ARG A 85 -12.76 -25.02 7.33
CA ARG A 85 -13.62 -25.69 8.30
C ARG A 85 -12.91 -25.76 9.65
N ARG A 86 -13.69 -25.54 10.71
CA ARG A 86 -13.46 -25.88 12.14
C ARG A 86 -12.34 -26.90 12.43
N GLY A 87 -11.54 -26.58 13.45
CA GLY A 87 -10.85 -27.56 14.30
C GLY A 87 -10.97 -27.16 15.77
N ARG A 88 -11.77 -27.90 16.53
CA ARG A 88 -11.81 -27.91 18.00
C ARG A 88 -10.46 -28.41 18.55
N ARG A 89 -10.04 -27.89 19.69
CA ARG A 89 -9.66 -28.65 20.89
C ARG A 89 -10.03 -27.83 22.12
#